data_AF-V9EC25-F1
#
_entry.id   AF-V9EC25-F1
#
_cell.length_a   1.000
_cell.length_b   1.000
_cell.length_c   1.000
_cell.angle_alpha   90.00
_cell.angle_beta   90.00
_cell.angle_gamma   90.00
#
_symmetry.space_group_name_H-M   'P 1'
#
loop_
_entity.id
_entity.type
_entity.pdbx_description
1 polymer ?
#
loop_
_entity_poly.entity_id
_entity_poly.type
_entity_poly.pdbx_seq_one_letter_code
_entity_poly.pdbx_strand_id
1 'polypeptide(L)'
;MTTIQMFGEALRKYQGAVVLISHDIHFLNILTREQGGKRLNESDSDGDKDESHPSLPARVFEVRKSKGIVSVHQLEGGVDAYRRKQERISASVGRV
;
A
#
# COMPACT_ATOMS: atom_id res chain seq x y z
N MET A 1 -9.29 15.78 -6.03
CA MET A 1 -9.10 14.38 -5.65
C MET A 1 -9.54 13.47 -6.79
N THR A 2 -8.77 12.43 -7.09
CA THR A 2 -9.16 11.39 -8.04
C THR A 2 -9.98 10.28 -7.34
N THR A 3 -10.76 9.51 -8.10
CA THR A 3 -11.58 8.41 -7.55
C THR A 3 -10.76 7.39 -6.75
N ILE A 4 -9.51 7.14 -7.17
CA ILE A 4 -8.62 6.20 -6.50
C ILE A 4 -8.16 6.70 -5.12
N GLN A 5 -8.02 8.02 -4.95
CA GLN A 5 -7.70 8.64 -3.67
C GLN A 5 -8.87 8.53 -2.70
N MET A 6 -10.08 8.87 -3.17
CA MET A 6 -11.32 8.75 -2.38
C MET A 6 -11.55 7.31 -1.90
N PHE A 7 -11.32 6.33 -2.77
CA PHE A 7 -11.44 4.92 -2.41
C PHE A 7 -10.43 4.52 -1.33
N GLY A 8 -9.18 4.99 -1.44
CA GLY A 8 -8.18 4.70 -0.43
C GLY A 8 -8.48 5.31 0.94
N GLU A 9 -9.03 6.51 0.98
CA GLU A 9 -9.50 7.14 2.23
C GLU A 9 -10.67 6.36 2.85
N ALA A 10 -11.63 5.91 2.05
CA ALA A 10 -12.75 5.11 2.52
C ALA A 10 -12.27 3.77 3.13
N LEU A 11 -11.31 3.10 2.49
CA LEU A 11 -10.73 1.86 3.01
C LEU A 11 -10.00 2.07 4.34
N ARG A 12 -9.35 3.21 4.56
CA ARG A 12 -8.68 3.53 5.82
C ARG A 12 -9.65 3.74 6.98
N LYS A 13 -10.86 4.22 6.71
CA LYS A 13 -11.92 4.44 7.71
C LYS A 13 -12.76 3.19 7.97
N TYR A 14 -12.54 2.11 7.21
CA TYR A 14 -13.30 0.88 7.35
C TYR A 14 -12.99 0.20 8.69
N GLN A 15 -14.01 0.03 9.53
CA GLN A 15 -13.90 -0.70 10.78
C GLN A 15 -13.99 -2.20 10.51
N GLY A 16 -12.83 -2.86 10.41
CA GLY A 16 -12.73 -4.29 10.14
C GLY A 16 -11.38 -4.65 9.52
N ALA A 17 -11.30 -5.86 8.94
CA ALA A 17 -10.12 -6.29 8.20
C ALA A 17 -10.38 -6.17 6.69
N VAL A 18 -9.48 -5.49 5.99
CA VAL A 18 -9.47 -5.42 4.52
C VAL A 18 -8.33 -6.29 4.00
N VAL A 19 -8.64 -7.25 3.14
CA VAL A 19 -7.65 -7.99 2.35
C VAL A 19 -7.73 -7.46 0.93
N LEU A 20 -6.64 -6.82 0.48
CA LEU A 20 -6.56 -6.26 -0.86
C LEU A 20 -5.51 -7.01 -1.68
N ILE A 21 -5.92 -7.45 -2.87
CA ILE A 21 -5.04 -8.07 -3.87
C ILE A 21 -5.11 -7.22 -5.12
N SER A 22 -3.98 -6.67 -5.55
CA SER A 22 -3.89 -5.83 -6.74
C SER A 22 -2.57 -6.06 -7.47
N HIS A 23 -2.60 -5.90 -8.80
CA HIS A 23 -1.41 -5.83 -9.63
C HIS A 23 -0.84 -4.40 -9.71
N ASP A 24 -1.59 -3.40 -9.25
CA ASP A 24 -1.19 -2.00 -9.26
C ASP A 24 -0.38 -1.64 -8.00
N ILE A 25 0.94 -1.63 -8.16
CA ILE A 25 1.90 -1.28 -7.10
C ILE A 25 1.72 0.18 -6.65
N HIS A 26 1.32 1.08 -7.55
CA HIS A 26 1.13 2.49 -7.20
C HIS A 26 -0.07 2.65 -6.27
N PHE A 27 -1.17 1.97 -6.58
CA PHE A 27 -2.35 1.94 -5.72
C PHE A 27 -2.06 1.31 -4.35
N LEU A 28 -1.38 0.17 -4.31
CA LEU A 28 -0.98 -0.46 -3.03
C LEU A 28 -0.12 0.49 -2.19
N ASN A 29 0.83 1.19 -2.81
CA ASN A 29 1.69 2.14 -2.11
C ASN A 29 0.92 3.33 -1.52
N ILE A 30 -0.13 3.81 -2.19
CA ILE A 30 -1.01 4.87 -1.67
C ILE A 30 -1.72 4.41 -0.40
N LEU A 31 -2.15 3.16 -0.34
CA LEU A 31 -2.87 2.59 0.80
C LEU A 31 -1.96 2.22 1.97
N THR A 32 -0.76 1.76 1.69
CA THR A 32 0.16 1.25 2.72
C THR A 32 1.10 2.32 3.28
N ARG A 33 1.27 3.45 2.59
CA ARG A 33 2.05 4.57 3.14
C ARG A 33 1.29 5.18 4.30
N GLU A 34 1.86 5.07 5.50
CA GLU A 34 1.47 5.91 6.62
C GLU A 34 1.63 7.38 6.18
N GLN A 35 0.52 8.07 5.96
CA GLN A 35 0.54 9.53 5.97
C GLN A 35 0.66 9.99 7.42
N GLY A 36 1.81 9.71 8.04
CA GLY A 36 2.28 10.45 9.19
C GLY A 36 2.64 11.87 8.74
N GLY A 37 1.66 12.78 8.77
CA GLY A 37 1.95 14.22 8.93
C GLY A 37 2.52 15.00 7.74
N LYS A 38 2.07 14.76 6.50
CA LYS A 38 2.17 15.81 5.47
C LYS A 38 0.81 16.11 4.85
N ARG A 39 0.02 16.88 5.60
CA ARG A 39 -0.96 17.80 5.00
C ARG A 39 -0.22 18.52 3.87
N LEU A 40 -0.70 18.36 2.65
CA LEU A 40 -0.39 19.32 1.60
C LEU A 40 -0.76 20.69 2.17
N ASN A 41 0.23 21.58 2.26
CA ASN A 41 -0.01 22.97 2.60
C ASN A 41 -0.93 23.56 1.53
N GLU A 42 -2.22 23.60 1.82
CA GLU A 42 -3.14 24.55 1.24
C GLU A 42 -3.87 25.17 2.42
N SER A 43 -3.54 26.45 2.64
CA SER A 43 -4.18 27.30 3.62
C SER A 43 -5.69 27.27 3.43
N ASP A 44 -6.37 27.18 4.57
CA ASP A 44 -7.71 27.67 4.88
C ASP A 44 -8.63 26.59 5.47
N SER A 45 -9.33 27.02 6.50
CA SER A 45 -10.50 26.42 7.13
C SER A 45 -10.29 25.70 8.47
N ASP A 46 -11.04 26.23 9.43
CA ASP A 46 -11.13 25.90 10.83
C ASP A 46 -11.52 24.45 11.13
N GLY A 47 -10.98 23.95 12.24
CA GLY A 47 -11.69 23.08 13.18
C GLY A 47 -12.17 21.71 12.69
N ASP A 48 -11.31 20.70 12.79
CA ASP A 48 -11.64 19.52 13.59
C ASP A 48 -10.34 18.78 13.94
N LYS A 49 -10.13 18.47 15.22
CA LYS A 49 -8.98 17.66 15.65
C LYS A 49 -9.35 16.21 15.38
N ASP A 50 -9.05 15.76 14.16
CA ASP A 50 -9.19 14.36 13.77
C ASP A 50 -8.32 13.51 14.71
N GLU A 51 -8.96 12.85 15.67
CA GLU A 51 -8.38 11.83 16.56
C GLU A 51 -7.96 10.65 15.69
N SER A 52 -6.86 10.84 14.98
CA SER A 52 -6.25 9.84 14.12
C SER A 52 -5.71 8.74 15.01
N HIS A 53 -6.53 7.71 15.24
CA HIS A 53 -6.05 6.46 15.81
C HIS A 53 -4.80 6.04 15.02
N PRO A 54 -3.68 5.69 15.69
CA PRO A 54 -2.48 5.25 15.01
C PRO A 54 -2.84 4.02 14.18
N SER A 55 -3.01 4.21 12.87
CA SER A 55 -3.31 3.12 11.96
C SER A 55 -2.10 2.21 11.96
N LEU A 56 -2.24 1.00 12.51
CA LEU A 56 -1.20 -0.01 12.48
C LEU A 56 -0.67 -0.13 11.04
N PRO A 57 0.65 -0.22 10.83
CA PRO A 57 1.23 -0.29 9.50
C PRO A 57 0.62 -1.47 8.74
N ALA A 58 0.20 -1.20 7.49
CA ALA A 58 -0.42 -2.21 6.66
C ALA A 58 0.56 -3.37 6.43
N ARG A 59 0.12 -4.59 6.73
CA ARG A 59 0.92 -5.81 6.52
C ARG A 59 0.87 -6.20 5.05
N VAL A 60 2.02 -6.27 4.41
CA VAL A 60 2.13 -6.65 2.99
C VAL A 60 2.62 -8.07 2.88
N PHE A 61 1.97 -8.86 2.02
CA PHE A 61 2.35 -10.24 1.74
C PHE A 61 2.60 -10.43 0.25
N GLU A 62 3.71 -11.08 -0.08
CA GLU A 62 3.94 -11.61 -1.41
C GLU A 62 3.21 -12.95 -1.56
N VAL A 63 2.37 -13.04 -2.58
CA VAL A 63 1.72 -14.30 -2.97
C VAL A 63 2.43 -14.83 -4.21
N ARG A 64 2.95 -16.05 -4.14
CA ARG A 64 3.61 -16.72 -5.27
C ARG A 64 2.95 -18.05 -5.55
N LYS A 65 2.63 -18.31 -6.81
CA LYS A 65 2.14 -19.61 -7.28
C LYS A 65 3.21 -20.28 -8.13
N SER A 66 3.58 -21.51 -7.80
CA SER A 66 4.52 -22.32 -8.59
C SER A 66 4.13 -23.79 -8.53
N LYS A 67 4.01 -24.43 -9.71
CA LYS A 67 3.66 -25.86 -9.85
C LYS A 67 2.45 -26.30 -9.01
N GLY A 68 1.42 -25.45 -8.95
CA GLY A 68 0.19 -25.72 -8.18
C GLY A 68 0.27 -25.38 -6.69
N ILE A 69 1.44 -25.07 -6.15
CA ILE A 69 1.65 -24.66 -4.76
C ILE A 69 1.57 -23.13 -4.65
N VAL A 70 0.77 -22.64 -3.70
CA VAL A 70 0.69 -21.21 -3.35
C VAL A 70 1.48 -20.98 -2.07
N SER A 71 2.44 -20.06 -2.10
CA SER A 71 3.16 -19.60 -0.92
C SER A 71 2.84 -18.13 -0.64
N VAL A 72 2.73 -17.80 0.64
CA VAL A 72 2.46 -16.45 1.13
C VAL A 72 3.58 -16.05 2.09
N HIS A 73 4.29 -14.97 1.79
CA HIS A 73 5.42 -14.50 2.59
C HIS A 73 5.22 -13.04 2.98
N GLN A 74 5.29 -12.74 4.27
CA GLN A 74 5.23 -11.35 4.75
C GLN A 74 6.46 -10.57 4.28
N LEU A 75 6.25 -9.34 3.82
CA LEU A 75 7.30 -8.41 3.41
C LEU A 75 7.43 -7.30 4.46
N GLU A 76 8.48 -7.38 5.29
CA GLU A 76 8.78 -6.39 6.33
C GLU A 76 9.00 -4.98 5.77
N GLY A 77 9.54 -4.86 4.54
CA GLY A 77 9.72 -3.57 3.86
C GLY A 77 8.50 -3.11 3.04
N GLY A 78 7.33 -3.70 3.27
CA GLY A 78 6.08 -3.32 2.62
C GLY A 78 6.10 -3.44 1.09
N VAL A 79 5.40 -2.52 0.42
CA VAL A 79 5.30 -2.47 -1.04
C VAL A 79 6.64 -2.13 -1.70
N ASP A 80 7.50 -1.36 -1.05
CA ASP A 80 8.82 -1.00 -1.59
C ASP A 80 9.76 -2.21 -1.68
N ALA A 81 9.69 -3.15 -0.72
CA ALA A 81 10.42 -4.42 -0.81
C ALA A 81 9.99 -5.25 -2.02
N TYR A 82 8.69 -5.27 -2.33
CA TYR A 82 8.18 -5.92 -3.54
C TYR A 82 8.69 -5.25 -4.81
N ARG A 83 8.69 -3.91 -4.87
CA ARG A 83 9.19 -3.15 -6.03
C ARG A 83 10.65 -3.47 -6.36
N ARG A 84 11.55 -3.41 -5.36
CA ARG A 84 12.98 -3.74 -5.54
C ARG A 84 13.19 -5.16 -6.06
N LYS A 85 12.35 -6.10 -5.59
CA LYS A 85 12.40 -7.49 -6.06
C LYS A 85 12.00 -7.60 -7.53
N GLN A 86 10.94 -6.91 -7.95
CA GLN A 86 10.49 -6.86 -9.35
C GLN A 86 11.54 -6.24 -10.27
N GLU A 87 12.17 -5.14 -9.86
CA GLU A 87 13.27 -4.49 -10.60
C GLU A 87 14.46 -5.44 -10.81
N ARG A 88 14.81 -6.24 -9.80
CA ARG A 88 15.89 -7.24 -9.93
C ARG A 88 15.52 -8.35 -10.90
N ILE A 89 14.26 -8.80 -10.89
CA ILE A 89 13.77 -9.83 -11.81
C ILE A 89 13.78 -9.29 -13.25
N SER A 90 13.22 -8.11 -13.49
CA SER A 90 13.21 -7.52 -14.84
C SER A 90 14.62 -7.29 -15.38
N ALA A 91 15.55 -6.80 -14.55
CA ALA A 91 16.96 -6.63 -14.92
C ALA A 91 17.68 -7.96 -15.25
N SER A 92 17.23 -9.08 -14.68
CA SER A 92 17.76 -10.41 -14.99
C SER A 92 17.15 -11.04 -16.25
N VAL A 93 15.91 -10.68 -16.58
CA VAL A 93 15.18 -11.20 -17.76
C VAL A 93 15.57 -10.45 -19.04
N GLY A 94 15.91 -9.16 -18.94
CA GLY A 94 16.39 -8.37 -20.09
C GLY A 94 17.81 -8.70 -20.57
N ARG A 95 18.42 -9.79 -20.10
CA ARG A 95 19.78 -10.22 -20.45
C ARG A 95 19.81 -11.48 -21.32
N VAL A 96 18.68 -11.84 -21.95
CA VAL A 96 18.51 -12.98 -22.86
C VAL A 96 18.33 -12.48 -24.28
#